data_AF-A0A200H2P7-F1
#
_entry.id   AF-A0A200H2P7-F1
#
_cell.length_a   1.000
_cell.length_b   1.000
_cell.length_c   1.000
_cell.angle_alpha   90.00
_cell.angle_beta   90.00
_cell.angle_gamma   90.00
#
_symmetry.space_group_name_H-M   'P 1'
#
loop_
_entity.id
_entity.type
_entity.pdbx_description
1 polymer ?
#
loop_
_entity_poly.entity_id
_entity_poly.type
_entity_poly.pdbx_seq_one_letter_code
_entity_poly.pdbx_strand_id
1 'polypeptide(L)'
;ASAGKTHRHRRNRGGDRQANAALYRIVLCRLRWDPRTQAYMRRRTEEGLSKKDIIRCLKRLIAREVYYVLTATNLPSQQTPKAA
;
A
#
# COMPACT_ATOMS: atom_id res chain seq x y z
N ALA A 1 0.74 22.81 27.83
CA ALA A 1 1.90 22.13 27.21
C ALA A 1 1.44 20.83 26.55
N SER A 2 1.46 20.69 25.22
CA SER A 2 1.08 19.42 24.59
C SER A 2 2.23 18.41 24.72
N ALA A 3 2.00 17.33 25.47
CA ALA A 3 2.98 16.28 25.74
C ALA A 3 3.62 15.75 24.44
N GLY A 4 4.94 15.95 24.31
CA GLY A 4 5.75 15.75 23.10
C GLY A 4 6.04 14.28 22.76
N LYS A 5 5.02 13.42 22.73
CA LYS A 5 5.20 12.00 22.39
C LYS A 5 4.34 11.59 21.20
N THR A 6 4.50 12.29 20.07
CA THR A 6 3.95 11.82 18.80
C THR A 6 4.92 10.81 18.19
N HIS A 7 4.59 9.51 18.24
CA HIS A 7 5.36 8.43 17.62
C HIS A 7 5.21 8.42 16.08
N ARG A 8 5.39 9.58 15.44
CA ARG A 8 5.24 9.72 13.99
C ARG A 8 6.54 9.37 13.31
N HIS A 9 6.52 8.28 12.55
CA HIS A 9 7.62 7.92 11.69
C HIS A 9 7.92 9.05 10.69
N ARG A 10 9.19 9.46 10.59
CA ARG A 10 9.64 10.52 9.69
C ARG A 10 9.19 10.24 8.25
N ARG A 11 8.73 11.28 7.55
CA ARG A 11 8.39 11.22 6.12
C ARG A 11 9.68 11.19 5.30
N ASN A 12 9.85 10.17 4.47
CA ASN A 12 10.98 10.08 3.54
C ASN A 12 10.85 11.19 2.47
N ARG A 13 11.93 11.97 2.25
CA ARG A 13 11.99 13.07 1.26
C ARG A 13 12.57 12.64 -0.10
N GLY A 14 13.39 11.59 -0.13
CA GLY A 14 13.98 11.01 -1.35
C GLY A 14 13.13 9.89 -1.97
N GLY A 15 13.67 9.28 -3.04
CA GLY A 15 13.06 8.16 -3.78
C GLY A 15 12.28 8.57 -5.03
N ASP A 16 11.72 7.58 -5.71
CA ASP A 16 10.95 7.79 -6.95
C ASP A 16 9.58 8.45 -6.66
N ARG A 17 9.44 9.69 -7.13
CA ARG A 17 8.22 10.49 -6.97
C ARG A 17 7.08 9.99 -7.85
N GLN A 18 7.37 9.46 -9.03
CA GLN A 18 6.36 8.95 -9.96
C GLN A 18 5.75 7.65 -9.42
N ALA A 19 6.60 6.70 -9.00
CA ALA A 19 6.13 5.45 -8.38
C ALA A 19 5.28 5.73 -7.12
N ASN A 20 5.73 6.66 -6.27
CA ASN A 20 4.99 7.05 -5.08
C ASN A 20 3.63 7.73 -5.40
N ALA A 21 3.54 8.46 -6.52
CA ALA A 21 2.30 9.04 -7.02
C ALA A 21 1.37 7.97 -7.60
N ALA A 22 1.89 6.99 -8.35
CA ALA A 22 1.13 5.86 -8.87
C ALA A 22 0.48 5.05 -7.73
N LEU A 23 1.25 4.70 -6.70
CA LEU A 23 0.72 4.01 -5.50
C LEU A 23 -0.38 4.82 -4.81
N TYR A 24 -0.25 6.15 -4.76
CA TYR A 24 -1.29 7.00 -4.18
C TYR A 24 -2.58 6.99 -5.02
N ARG A 25 -2.47 7.05 -6.35
CA ARG A 25 -3.63 6.94 -7.25
C ARG A 25 -4.33 5.59 -7.10
N ILE A 26 -3.58 4.49 -7.02
CA ILE A 26 -4.14 3.16 -6.79
C ILE A 26 -4.94 3.13 -5.48
N VAL A 27 -4.42 3.72 -4.39
CA VAL A 27 -5.16 3.84 -3.12
C VAL A 27 -6.48 4.58 -3.31
N LEU A 28 -6.49 5.71 -4.02
CA LEU A 28 -7.72 6.48 -4.24
C LEU A 28 -8.75 5.66 -5.05
N CYS A 29 -8.31 4.96 -6.10
CA CYS A 29 -9.18 4.10 -6.89
C CYS A 29 -9.75 2.95 -6.05
N ARG A 30 -8.92 2.27 -5.24
CA ARG A 30 -9.38 1.19 -4.35
C ARG A 30 -10.32 1.70 -3.26
N LEU A 31 -10.07 2.87 -2.69
CA LEU A 31 -11.01 3.46 -1.73
C LEU A 31 -12.38 3.78 -2.36
N ARG A 32 -12.41 4.11 -3.66
CA ARG A 32 -13.66 4.38 -4.36
C ARG A 32 -14.42 3.10 -4.72
N TRP A 33 -13.72 2.04 -5.14
CA TRP A 33 -14.36 0.90 -5.80
C TRP A 33 -14.16 -0.46 -5.11
N ASP A 34 -13.12 -0.64 -4.30
CA ASP A 34 -12.80 -1.93 -3.66
C ASP A 34 -13.42 -2.01 -2.24
N PRO A 35 -14.43 -2.87 -2.03
CA PRO A 35 -15.06 -3.03 -0.72
C PRO A 35 -14.09 -3.45 0.39
N ARG A 36 -13.04 -4.22 0.06
CA ARG A 36 -12.04 -4.68 1.04
C ARG A 36 -11.22 -3.50 1.57
N THR A 37 -10.76 -2.62 0.67
CA THR A 37 -10.02 -1.41 1.05
C THR A 37 -10.91 -0.42 1.81
N GLN A 38 -12.19 -0.30 1.46
CA GLN A 38 -13.16 0.50 2.22
C GLN A 38 -13.38 -0.03 3.64
N ALA A 39 -13.56 -1.35 3.79
CA ALA A 39 -13.69 -1.98 5.11
C ALA A 39 -12.44 -1.75 5.97
N TYR A 40 -11.24 -1.85 5.38
CA TYR A 40 -9.99 -1.54 6.06
C TYR A 40 -9.94 -0.07 6.53
N MET A 41 -10.36 0.87 5.68
CA MET A 41 -10.42 2.28 6.07
C MET A 41 -11.39 2.52 7.23
N ARG A 42 -12.59 1.92 7.19
CA ARG A 42 -13.56 2.04 8.29
C ARG A 42 -12.97 1.54 9.60
N ARG A 43 -12.45 0.31 9.63
CA ARG A 43 -11.84 -0.29 10.82
C ARG A 43 -10.71 0.57 11.39
N ARG A 44 -9.79 1.07 10.54
CA ARG A 44 -8.69 1.93 11.01
C ARG A 44 -9.16 3.32 11.47
N THR A 45 -10.27 3.80 10.94
CA THR A 45 -10.88 5.06 11.38
C THR A 45 -11.48 4.90 12.77
N GLU A 46 -12.14 3.76 13.04
CA GLU A 46 -12.66 3.39 14.37
C GLU A 46 -11.52 3.23 15.40
N GLU A 47 -10.37 2.71 14.98
CA GLU A 47 -9.14 2.64 15.79
C GLU A 47 -8.48 4.03 16.04
N GLY A 48 -9.06 5.12 15.54
CA GLY A 48 -8.61 6.50 15.80
C GLY A 48 -7.49 7.00 14.88
N LEU A 49 -7.16 6.30 13.79
CA LEU A 49 -6.14 6.76 12.85
C LEU A 49 -6.68 7.88 11.95
N SER A 50 -5.85 8.90 11.72
CA SER A 50 -6.20 9.93 10.74
C SER A 50 -6.23 9.34 9.32
N LYS A 51 -7.07 9.91 8.44
CA LYS A 51 -7.13 9.52 7.01
C LYS A 51 -5.75 9.50 6.34
N LYS A 52 -4.85 10.44 6.70
CA LYS A 52 -3.48 10.49 6.19
C LYS A 52 -2.65 9.28 6.65
N ASP A 53 -2.83 8.83 7.90
CA ASP A 53 -2.17 7.65 8.44
C ASP A 53 -2.69 6.37 7.78
N ILE A 54 -4.00 6.26 7.58
CA ILE A 54 -4.64 5.14 6.87
C ILE A 54 -4.12 5.04 5.43
N ILE A 55 -4.08 6.16 4.69
CA ILE A 55 -3.53 6.19 3.33
C ILE A 55 -2.08 5.73 3.31
N ARG A 56 -1.25 6.14 4.29
CA ARG A 56 0.14 5.65 4.36
C ARG A 56 0.22 4.15 4.63
N CYS A 57 -0.63 3.60 5.49
CA CYS A 57 -0.72 2.16 5.72
C CYS A 57 -1.11 1.41 4.44
N LEU A 58 -2.15 1.87 3.74
CA LEU A 58 -2.61 1.28 2.48
C LEU A 58 -1.53 1.33 1.39
N LYS A 59 -0.83 2.46 1.24
CA LYS A 59 0.29 2.57 0.30
C LYS A 59 1.38 1.54 0.55
N ARG A 60 1.72 1.25 1.81
CA ARG A 60 2.71 0.21 2.15
C ARG A 60 2.22 -1.19 1.81
N LEU A 61 0.94 -1.48 2.04
CA LEU A 61 0.35 -2.77 1.68
C LEU A 61 0.37 -2.98 0.16
N ILE A 62 -0.08 -1.98 -0.61
CA ILE A 62 -0.08 -2.05 -2.08
C ILE A 62 1.34 -2.14 -2.62
N ALA A 63 2.30 -1.41 -2.06
CA ALA A 63 3.70 -1.52 -2.48
C ALA A 63 4.24 -2.95 -2.31
N ARG A 64 3.87 -3.63 -1.22
CA ARG A 64 4.24 -5.04 -1.00
C ARG A 64 3.54 -5.97 -2.00
N GLU A 65 2.24 -5.78 -2.24
CA GLU A 65 1.50 -6.54 -3.24
C GLU A 65 2.14 -6.40 -4.63
N VAL A 66 2.41 -5.17 -5.06
CA VAL A 66 3.05 -4.87 -6.36
C VAL A 66 4.44 -5.49 -6.43
N TYR A 67 5.24 -5.40 -5.36
CA TYR A 67 6.54 -6.05 -5.31
C TYR A 67 6.42 -7.56 -5.56
N TYR A 68 5.54 -8.26 -4.83
CA TYR A 68 5.35 -9.70 -5.01
C TYR A 68 4.82 -10.07 -6.40
N VAL A 69 3.94 -9.26 -6.98
CA VAL A 69 3.48 -9.47 -8.36
C VAL A 69 4.65 -9.33 -9.33
N LEU A 70 5.42 -8.24 -9.25
CA LEU A 70 6.54 -7.99 -10.15
C LEU A 70 7.65 -9.02 -10.01
N THR A 71 7.96 -9.47 -8.78
CA THR A 71 8.98 -10.51 -8.57
C THR A 71 8.48 -11.89 -8.96
N ALA A 72 7.22 -12.24 -8.71
CA ALA A 72 6.64 -13.50 -9.17
C ALA A 72 6.63 -13.60 -10.70
N THR A 73 6.36 -12.49 -11.40
CA THR A 73 6.46 -12.44 -12.87
C THR A 73 7.91 -12.59 -13.37
N ASN A 74 8.90 -12.24 -12.56
CA ASN A 74 10.32 -12.35 -12.89
C ASN A 74 10.95 -13.70 -12.47
N LEU A 75 10.23 -14.59 -11.77
CA LEU A 75 10.70 -15.96 -11.65
C LEU A 75 10.60 -16.62 -13.04
N PRO A 76 11.66 -17.33 -13.51
CA PRO A 76 11.55 -18.11 -14.73
C PRO A 76 10.37 -19.06 -14.54
N SER A 77 9.36 -18.90 -15.38
CA SER A 77 8.23 -19.81 -15.44
C SER A 77 8.81 -21.21 -15.51
N GLN A 78 8.63 -22.01 -14.46
CA GLN A 78 8.94 -23.43 -14.51
C GLN A 78 8.11 -23.99 -15.66
N GLN A 79 8.77 -24.21 -16.81
CA GLN A 79 8.16 -24.81 -17.99
C GLN A 79 7.70 -26.20 -17.54
N THR A 80 6.39 -26.37 -17.33
CA THR A 80 5.82 -27.70 -17.26
C THR A 80 6.04 -28.35 -18.63
N PRO A 81 6.71 -29.51 -18.73
CA PRO A 81 6.88 -30.17 -20.01
C PRO A 81 5.50 -30.49 -20.57
N LYS A 82 5.25 -29.98 -21.78
CA LYS A 82 4.08 -30.30 -22.60
C LYS A 82 4.10 -31.82 -22.82
N ALA A 83 3.20 -32.53 -22.16
CA ALA A 83 3.02 -33.97 -22.37
C ALA A 83 2.64 -34.21 -23.84
N ALA A 84 3.32 -35.18 -24.44
CA ALA A 84 3.21 -35.61 -25.84
C ALA A 84 1.86 -36.25 -26.15
#